data_AF-A0A6I9XY04-F1
#
_entry.id   AF-A0A6I9XY04-F1
#
_cell.length_a   1.000
_cell.length_b   1.000
_cell.length_c   1.000
_cell.angle_alpha   90.00
_cell.angle_beta   90.00
_cell.angle_gamma   90.00
#
_symmetry.space_group_name_H-M   'P 1'
#
loop_
_entity.id
_entity.type
_entity.pdbx_description
1 polymer ?
#
loop_
_entity_poly.entity_id
_entity_poly.type
_entity_poly.pdbx_seq_one_letter_code
_entity_poly.pdbx_strand_id
1 'polypeptide(L)'
;IVRFLVALSQALCVPTFRLLEQPNGLQNHPDTVDDLFRLATRFIQRSPLTLLRSQVILPILQWAIAATTLDHRDANCSVMKFLRDLVHTGVANDTFCRWLENSLKGLPKETTGGAVQVTHKQLTDFHKQVTSAEECKQVCWALRDFTRLFR
;
A
#
# COMPACT_ATOMS: atom_id res chain seq x y z
N ILE A 1 -9.60 21.34 -9.09
CA ILE A 1 -9.64 19.94 -9.59
C ILE A 1 -8.90 18.98 -8.65
N VAL A 2 -7.59 19.14 -8.41
CA VAL A 2 -6.79 18.20 -7.59
C VAL A 2 -7.27 18.06 -6.13
N ARG A 3 -7.54 19.17 -5.43
CA ARG A 3 -8.13 19.14 -4.07
C ARG A 3 -9.53 18.51 -4.02
N PHE A 4 -10.32 18.68 -5.08
CA PHE A 4 -11.65 18.11 -5.20
C PHE A 4 -11.58 16.58 -5.37
N LEU A 5 -10.60 16.10 -6.14
CA LEU A 5 -10.34 14.67 -6.32
C LEU A 5 -9.84 13.99 -5.04
N VAL A 6 -9.06 14.68 -4.20
CA VAL A 6 -8.66 14.17 -2.87
C VAL A 6 -9.84 14.15 -1.89
N ALA A 7 -10.64 15.21 -1.87
CA ALA A 7 -11.84 15.24 -1.03
C ALA A 7 -12.84 14.15 -1.48
N LEU A 8 -12.97 13.91 -2.78
CA LEU A 8 -13.79 12.85 -3.35
C LEU A 8 -13.22 11.47 -3.03
N SER A 9 -11.90 11.27 -3.12
CA SER A 9 -11.28 10.00 -2.74
C SER A 9 -11.46 9.73 -1.24
N GLN A 10 -11.31 10.73 -0.37
CA GLN A 10 -11.58 10.61 1.06
C GLN A 10 -13.07 10.29 1.34
N ALA A 11 -13.99 11.01 0.69
CA ALA A 11 -15.43 10.81 0.85
C ALA A 11 -15.91 9.44 0.34
N LEU A 12 -15.29 8.91 -0.71
CA LEU A 12 -15.57 7.56 -1.23
C LEU A 12 -14.88 6.47 -0.42
N CYS A 13 -13.68 6.74 0.13
CA CYS A 13 -12.94 5.77 0.90
C CYS A 13 -13.62 5.42 2.23
N VAL A 14 -14.22 6.38 2.94
CA VAL A 14 -14.87 6.11 4.24
C VAL A 14 -16.00 5.06 4.16
N PRO A 15 -17.01 5.17 3.27
CA PRO A 15 -18.04 4.15 3.14
C PRO A 15 -17.48 2.82 2.59
N THR A 16 -16.53 2.89 1.65
CA THR A 16 -15.88 1.69 1.11
C THR A 16 -15.10 0.93 2.18
N PHE A 17 -14.34 1.61 3.03
CA PHE A 17 -13.59 0.96 4.11
C PHE A 17 -14.51 0.36 5.15
N ARG A 18 -15.60 1.04 5.55
CA ARG A 18 -16.60 0.45 6.44
C ARG A 18 -17.24 -0.80 5.88
N LEU A 19 -17.44 -0.87 4.56
CA LEU A 19 -17.96 -2.05 3.89
C LEU A 19 -16.94 -3.21 3.94
N LEU A 20 -15.66 -2.91 3.68
CA LEU A 20 -14.60 -3.91 3.69
C LEU A 20 -14.19 -4.36 5.11
N GLU A 21 -14.40 -3.53 6.14
CA GLU A 21 -14.20 -3.85 7.56
C GLU A 21 -15.18 -4.91 8.09
N GLN A 22 -16.27 -5.19 7.38
CA GLN A 22 -17.20 -6.24 7.76
C GLN A 22 -16.51 -7.62 7.79
N PRO A 23 -17.00 -8.57 8.61
CA PRO A 23 -16.51 -9.93 8.57
C PRO A 23 -16.57 -10.49 7.15
N ASN A 24 -15.43 -10.95 6.64
CA ASN A 24 -15.24 -11.40 5.26
C ASN A 24 -15.55 -10.34 4.18
N GLY A 25 -15.47 -9.05 4.49
CA GLY A 25 -15.83 -7.96 3.58
C GLY A 25 -15.05 -7.98 2.25
N LEU A 26 -13.78 -8.36 2.29
CA LEU A 26 -12.95 -8.55 1.08
C LEU A 26 -13.48 -9.68 0.19
N GLN A 27 -13.89 -10.82 0.77
CA GLN A 27 -14.45 -11.94 0.01
C GLN A 27 -15.88 -11.65 -0.47
N ASN A 28 -16.65 -10.91 0.32
CA ASN A 28 -18.04 -10.60 0.02
C ASN A 28 -18.19 -9.48 -1.02
N HIS A 29 -17.19 -8.60 -1.17
CA HIS A 29 -17.24 -7.43 -2.04
C HIS A 29 -16.00 -7.30 -2.96
N PRO A 30 -15.64 -8.32 -3.75
CA PRO A 30 -14.46 -8.28 -4.62
C PRO A 30 -14.55 -7.21 -5.71
N ASP A 31 -15.75 -6.90 -6.22
CA ASP A 31 -15.95 -5.84 -7.21
C ASP A 31 -15.63 -4.45 -6.64
N THR A 32 -15.98 -4.23 -5.37
CA THR A 32 -15.64 -2.98 -4.67
C THR A 32 -14.13 -2.85 -4.49
N VAL A 33 -13.44 -3.96 -4.23
CA VAL A 33 -11.97 -4.02 -4.19
C VAL A 33 -11.40 -3.68 -5.58
N ASP A 34 -11.92 -4.29 -6.65
CA ASP A 34 -11.50 -3.99 -8.03
C ASP A 34 -11.62 -2.50 -8.35
N ASP A 35 -12.81 -1.92 -8.15
CA ASP A 35 -13.08 -0.51 -8.46
C ASP A 35 -12.22 0.45 -7.63
N LEU A 36 -12.04 0.17 -6.33
CA LEU A 36 -11.18 0.95 -5.44
C LEU A 36 -9.75 1.01 -5.98
N PHE A 37 -9.17 -0.14 -6.35
CA PHE A 37 -7.78 -0.18 -6.82
C PHE A 37 -7.62 0.28 -8.27
N ARG A 38 -8.65 0.18 -9.12
CA ARG A 38 -8.68 0.85 -10.42
C ARG A 38 -8.67 2.36 -10.29
N LEU A 39 -9.44 2.90 -9.34
CA LEU A 39 -9.44 4.33 -9.04
C LEU A 39 -8.06 4.76 -8.50
N ALA A 40 -7.53 4.07 -7.49
CA ALA A 40 -6.23 4.35 -6.90
C ALA A 40 -5.09 4.31 -7.94
N THR A 41 -5.14 3.34 -8.86
CA THR A 41 -4.21 3.25 -10.00
C THR A 41 -4.29 4.49 -10.89
N ARG A 42 -5.49 4.95 -11.26
CA ARG A 42 -5.63 6.17 -12.07
C ARG A 42 -5.09 7.41 -11.36
N PHE A 43 -5.28 7.48 -10.04
CA PHE A 43 -4.75 8.57 -9.22
C PHE A 43 -3.22 8.57 -9.19
N ILE A 44 -2.59 7.41 -8.98
CA ILE A 44 -1.13 7.34 -8.93
C ILE A 44 -0.52 7.65 -10.30
N GLN A 45 -1.15 7.21 -11.39
CA GLN A 45 -0.69 7.50 -12.75
C GLN A 45 -0.82 8.98 -13.15
N ARG A 46 -1.85 9.69 -12.67
CA ARG A 46 -2.11 11.09 -13.06
C ARG A 46 -1.56 12.13 -12.09
N SER A 47 -1.53 11.85 -10.80
CA SER A 47 -1.21 12.83 -9.76
C SER A 47 -0.60 12.18 -8.52
N PRO A 48 0.57 11.53 -8.67
CA PRO A 48 1.15 10.67 -7.64
C PRO A 48 1.45 11.40 -6.34
N LEU A 49 2.08 12.58 -6.43
CA LEU A 49 2.43 13.39 -5.24
C LEU A 49 1.22 13.81 -4.42
N THR A 50 0.06 13.97 -5.07
CA THR A 50 -1.17 14.35 -4.38
C THR A 50 -1.68 13.18 -3.53
N LEU A 51 -1.69 11.97 -4.11
CA LEU A 51 -2.10 10.78 -3.41
C LEU A 51 -1.11 10.43 -2.30
N LEU A 52 0.20 10.47 -2.58
CA LEU A 52 1.27 10.17 -1.61
C LEU A 52 1.31 11.13 -0.41
N ARG A 53 0.93 12.40 -0.59
CA ARG A 53 0.84 13.40 0.50
C ARG A 53 -0.49 13.37 1.24
N SER A 54 -1.46 12.60 0.77
CA SER A 54 -2.79 12.52 1.39
C SER A 54 -2.80 11.56 2.58
N GLN A 55 -3.63 11.83 3.58
CA GLN A 55 -3.81 10.92 4.72
C GLN A 55 -4.50 9.60 4.35
N VAL A 56 -5.13 9.53 3.15
CA VAL A 56 -5.87 8.33 2.70
C VAL A 56 -4.95 7.27 2.09
N ILE A 57 -3.68 7.59 1.79
CA ILE A 57 -2.75 6.60 1.22
C ILE A 57 -2.44 5.45 2.16
N LEU A 58 -2.38 5.73 3.47
CA LEU A 58 -2.10 4.71 4.50
C LEU A 58 -3.17 3.62 4.54
N PRO A 59 -4.48 3.95 4.69
CA PRO A 59 -5.52 2.93 4.65
C PRO A 59 -5.64 2.26 3.27
N ILE A 60 -5.43 2.98 2.16
CA ILE A 60 -5.39 2.34 0.82
C ILE A 60 -4.29 1.28 0.74
N LEU A 61 -3.10 1.55 1.28
CA LEU A 61 -1.99 0.59 1.34
C LEU A 61 -2.30 -0.61 2.24
N GLN A 62 -2.90 -0.38 3.41
CA GLN A 62 -3.32 -1.47 4.31
C GLN A 62 -4.31 -2.40 3.61
N TRP A 63 -5.32 -1.83 2.94
CA TRP A 63 -6.29 -2.60 2.16
C TRP A 63 -5.64 -3.29 0.96
N ALA A 64 -4.65 -2.69 0.31
CA ALA A 64 -3.93 -3.32 -0.80
C ALA A 64 -3.22 -4.59 -0.32
N ILE A 65 -2.52 -4.51 0.82
CA ILE A 65 -1.82 -5.64 1.43
C ILE A 65 -2.83 -6.74 1.82
N ALA A 66 -3.92 -6.37 2.50
CA ALA A 66 -4.95 -7.34 2.88
C ALA A 66 -5.62 -8.00 1.66
N ALA A 67 -5.88 -7.23 0.59
CA ALA A 67 -6.48 -7.74 -0.63
C ALA A 67 -5.54 -8.64 -1.44
N THR A 68 -4.21 -8.61 -1.24
CA THR A 68 -3.30 -9.55 -1.94
C THR A 68 -3.57 -11.02 -1.62
N THR A 69 -4.24 -11.31 -0.51
CA THR A 69 -4.62 -12.68 -0.13
C THR A 69 -6.02 -13.07 -0.60
N LEU A 70 -6.75 -12.15 -1.24
CA LEU A 70 -8.10 -12.41 -1.75
C LEU A 70 -8.02 -13.32 -2.97
N ASP A 71 -8.67 -14.48 -2.97
CA ASP A 71 -8.70 -15.38 -4.13
C ASP A 71 -9.74 -14.94 -5.16
N HIS A 72 -9.55 -13.76 -5.75
CA HIS A 72 -10.42 -13.22 -6.80
C HIS A 72 -9.59 -12.57 -7.89
N ARG A 73 -9.73 -13.07 -9.13
CA ARG A 73 -8.84 -12.74 -10.26
C ARG A 73 -8.79 -11.24 -10.57
N ASP A 74 -9.94 -10.60 -10.76
CA ASP A 74 -9.99 -9.23 -11.25
C ASP A 74 -9.59 -8.22 -10.17
N ALA A 75 -10.16 -8.36 -8.96
CA ALA A 75 -9.72 -7.66 -7.76
C ALA A 75 -8.20 -7.75 -7.54
N ASN A 76 -7.61 -8.95 -7.55
CA ASN A 76 -6.16 -9.10 -7.43
C ASN A 76 -5.40 -8.43 -8.58
N CYS A 77 -5.88 -8.56 -9.82
CA CYS A 77 -5.27 -7.91 -10.97
C CYS A 77 -5.15 -6.39 -10.75
N SER A 78 -6.22 -5.76 -10.26
CA SER A 78 -6.24 -4.33 -9.97
C SER A 78 -5.40 -3.94 -8.75
N VAL A 79 -5.43 -4.74 -7.67
CA VAL A 79 -4.55 -4.55 -6.49
C VAL A 79 -3.09 -4.59 -6.91
N MET A 80 -2.67 -5.63 -7.62
CA MET A 80 -1.29 -5.82 -8.06
C MET A 80 -0.87 -4.74 -9.05
N LYS A 81 -1.78 -4.29 -9.92
CA LYS A 81 -1.56 -3.17 -10.83
C LYS A 81 -1.33 -1.86 -10.07
N PHE A 82 -2.15 -1.57 -9.06
CA PHE A 82 -1.96 -0.41 -8.20
C PHE A 82 -0.61 -0.45 -7.49
N LEU A 83 -0.26 -1.58 -6.87
CA LEU A 83 1.01 -1.76 -6.16
C LEU A 83 2.21 -1.59 -7.10
N ARG A 84 2.15 -2.18 -8.30
CA ARG A 84 3.19 -2.00 -9.32
C ARG A 84 3.35 -0.54 -9.70
N ASP A 85 2.25 0.14 -10.01
CA ASP A 85 2.31 1.52 -10.49
C ASP A 85 2.73 2.49 -9.37
N LEU A 86 2.39 2.18 -8.11
CA LEU A 86 2.89 2.88 -6.93
C LEU A 86 4.41 2.76 -6.77
N VAL A 87 4.94 1.55 -6.89
CA VAL A 87 6.39 1.31 -6.81
C VAL A 87 7.08 1.93 -8.01
N HIS A 88 6.54 1.79 -9.21
CA HIS A 88 7.13 2.36 -10.43
C HIS A 88 7.17 3.89 -10.40
N THR A 89 6.09 4.52 -9.90
CA THR A 89 6.06 5.95 -9.58
C THR A 89 7.19 6.33 -8.63
N GLY A 90 7.59 5.39 -7.77
CA GLY A 90 8.67 5.55 -6.83
C GLY A 90 10.08 5.22 -7.31
N VAL A 91 10.23 4.27 -8.23
CA VAL A 91 11.51 3.95 -8.87
C VAL A 91 11.89 5.04 -9.88
N ALA A 92 10.90 5.64 -10.53
CA ALA A 92 11.11 6.81 -11.41
C ALA A 92 11.41 8.11 -10.63
N ASN A 93 11.34 8.11 -9.29
CA ASN A 93 11.30 9.34 -8.52
C ASN A 93 11.94 9.15 -7.13
N ASP A 94 13.09 9.78 -6.94
CA ASP A 94 13.86 9.93 -5.67
C ASP A 94 12.96 10.17 -4.42
N THR A 95 11.79 10.76 -4.67
CA THR A 95 10.70 11.00 -3.72
C THR A 95 10.19 9.75 -2.99
N PHE A 96 9.99 8.60 -3.66
CA PHE A 96 9.47 7.40 -2.98
C PHE A 96 10.53 6.69 -2.17
N CYS A 97 11.76 6.62 -2.68
CA CYS A 97 12.89 6.11 -1.90
C CYS A 97 12.99 6.88 -0.57
N ARG A 98 12.91 8.21 -0.62
CA ARG A 98 12.89 9.07 0.57
C ARG A 98 11.65 8.87 1.44
N TRP A 99 10.46 8.77 0.83
CA TRP A 99 9.22 8.55 1.59
C TRP A 99 9.23 7.21 2.32
N LEU A 100 9.64 6.13 1.65
CA LEU A 100 9.72 4.79 2.22
C LEU A 100 10.74 4.77 3.35
N GLU A 101 11.92 5.38 3.14
CA GLU A 101 12.94 5.52 4.18
C GLU A 101 12.41 6.26 5.41
N ASN A 102 11.73 7.39 5.23
CA ASN A 102 11.15 8.16 6.33
C ASN A 102 10.05 7.39 7.05
N SER A 103 9.21 6.64 6.31
CA SER A 103 8.16 5.81 6.89
C SER A 103 8.75 4.66 7.72
N LEU A 104 9.81 4.01 7.23
CA LEU A 104 10.52 2.95 7.95
C LEU A 104 11.23 3.47 9.21
N LYS A 105 11.72 4.71 9.20
CA LYS A 105 12.29 5.36 10.38
C LYS A 105 11.24 5.59 11.47
N GLY A 106 9.99 5.85 11.09
CA GLY A 106 8.87 6.12 11.99
C GLY A 106 8.12 4.87 12.50
N LEU A 107 8.50 3.67 12.06
CA LEU A 107 7.88 2.43 12.56
C LEU A 107 8.29 2.18 14.03
N PRO A 108 7.39 1.61 14.85
CA PRO A 108 7.73 1.14 16.19
C PRO A 108 8.72 -0.02 16.05
N LYS A 109 9.96 0.20 16.50
CA LYS A 109 11.06 -0.80 16.45
C LYS A 109 11.10 -1.69 17.69
N GLU A 110 10.27 -1.38 18.68
CA GLU A 110 10.21 -2.01 19.99
C GLU A 110 8.77 -2.41 20.30
N THR A 111 8.55 -3.64 20.76
CA THR A 111 7.27 -4.07 21.32
C THR A 111 7.14 -3.53 22.75
N THR A 112 5.93 -3.52 23.31
CA THR A 112 5.60 -3.07 24.69
C THR A 112 6.44 -3.75 25.81
N GLY A 113 7.21 -4.79 25.49
CA GLY A 113 8.14 -5.48 26.39
C GLY A 113 9.63 -5.18 26.19
N GLY A 114 10.02 -4.19 25.37
CA GLY A 114 11.42 -3.79 25.18
C GLY A 114 12.27 -4.71 24.28
N ALA A 115 11.66 -5.72 23.65
CA ALA A 115 12.33 -6.55 22.65
C ALA A 115 12.35 -5.83 21.28
N VAL A 116 13.52 -5.83 20.62
CA VAL A 116 13.68 -5.32 19.27
C VAL A 116 12.91 -6.22 18.31
N GLN A 117 11.81 -5.70 17.75
CA GLN A 117 10.95 -6.45 16.83
C GLN A 117 11.50 -6.45 15.40
N VAL A 118 12.13 -5.36 14.97
CA VAL A 118 12.71 -5.21 13.64
C VAL A 118 14.08 -4.53 13.70
N THR A 119 15.10 -5.23 13.20
CA THR A 119 16.48 -4.72 13.16
C THR A 119 16.66 -3.65 12.09
N HIS A 120 17.66 -2.79 12.27
CA HIS A 120 18.03 -1.80 11.25
C HIS A 120 18.37 -2.46 9.90
N LYS A 121 19.03 -3.63 9.92
CA LYS A 121 19.33 -4.40 8.72
C LYS A 121 18.06 -4.85 7.99
N GLN A 122 17.06 -5.35 8.69
CA GLN A 122 15.79 -5.76 8.07
C GLN A 122 15.03 -4.57 7.44
N LEU A 123 15.08 -3.39 8.06
CA LEU A 123 14.50 -2.17 7.48
C LEU A 123 15.23 -1.77 6.18
N THR A 124 16.57 -1.78 6.20
CA THR A 124 17.39 -1.43 5.03
C THR A 124 17.25 -2.45 3.91
N ASP A 125 17.21 -3.75 4.24
CA ASP A 125 17.02 -4.83 3.27
C ASP A 125 15.64 -4.75 2.61
N PHE A 126 14.59 -4.48 3.39
CA PHE A 126 13.24 -4.26 2.85
C PHE A 126 13.19 -3.02 1.95
N HIS A 127 13.75 -1.89 2.40
CA HIS A 127 13.83 -0.67 1.59
C HIS A 127 14.52 -0.94 0.26
N LYS A 128 15.66 -1.64 0.28
CA LYS A 128 16.41 -2.00 -0.92
C LYS A 128 15.59 -2.93 -1.81
N GLN A 129 15.01 -4.00 -1.29
CA GLN A 129 14.20 -4.94 -2.06
C GLN A 129 13.02 -4.27 -2.77
N VAL A 130 12.38 -3.28 -2.13
CA VAL A 130 11.25 -2.54 -2.71
C VAL A 130 11.72 -1.49 -3.72
N THR A 131 12.81 -0.77 -3.45
CA THR A 131 13.29 0.32 -4.30
C THR A 131 14.14 -0.16 -5.49
N SER A 132 14.72 -1.36 -5.42
CA SER A 132 15.46 -1.99 -6.50
C SER A 132 14.68 -3.10 -7.21
N ALA A 133 13.37 -3.22 -6.98
CA ALA A 133 12.56 -4.23 -7.64
C ALA A 133 12.38 -3.90 -9.13
N GLU A 134 12.71 -4.85 -10.00
CA GLU A 134 12.46 -4.79 -11.44
C GLU A 134 11.12 -5.42 -11.80
N GLU A 135 10.62 -6.32 -10.95
CA GLU A 135 9.33 -6.98 -11.11
C GLU A 135 8.41 -6.78 -9.88
N CYS A 136 7.11 -6.61 -10.14
CA CYS A 136 6.10 -6.44 -9.08
C CYS A 136 6.06 -7.61 -8.08
N LYS A 137 6.36 -8.83 -8.53
CA LYS A 137 6.38 -10.02 -7.66
C LYS A 137 7.45 -9.89 -6.56
N GLN A 138 8.58 -9.24 -6.84
CA GLN A 138 9.65 -9.01 -5.88
C GLN A 138 9.19 -8.10 -4.74
N VAL A 139 8.41 -7.06 -5.06
CA VAL A 139 7.80 -6.18 -4.05
C VAL A 139 6.80 -6.94 -3.18
N CYS A 140 5.92 -7.74 -3.80
CA CYS A 140 4.95 -8.53 -3.05
C CYS A 140 5.63 -9.52 -2.10
N TRP A 141 6.73 -10.15 -2.52
CA TRP A 141 7.53 -11.01 -1.65
C TRP A 141 8.19 -10.21 -0.52
N ALA A 142 8.78 -9.05 -0.81
CA ALA A 142 9.39 -8.18 0.18
C ALA A 142 8.37 -7.72 1.25
N LEU A 143 7.16 -7.31 0.84
CA LEU A 143 6.08 -6.93 1.75
C LEU A 143 5.62 -8.11 2.63
N ARG A 144 5.44 -9.28 2.02
CA ARG A 144 5.03 -10.50 2.75
C ARG A 144 6.08 -10.90 3.79
N ASP A 145 7.35 -10.84 3.44
CA ASP A 145 8.42 -11.25 4.35
C ASP A 145 8.64 -10.21 5.45
N PHE A 146 8.52 -8.92 5.13
CA PHE A 146 8.62 -7.83 6.11
C PHE A 146 7.47 -7.83 7.12
N THR A 147 6.23 -8.03 6.67
CA THR A 147 5.05 -8.06 7.57
C THR A 147 5.05 -9.23 8.55
N ARG A 148 5.74 -10.34 8.23
CA ARG A 148 5.94 -11.46 9.18
C ARG A 148 6.76 -11.07 10.40
N LEU A 149 7.58 -10.01 10.33
CA LEU A 149 8.36 -9.53 11.46
C LEU A 149 7.50 -8.84 12.53
N PHE A 150 6.26 -8.48 12.18
CA PHE A 150 5.32 -7.79 13.06
C PHE A 150 4.21 -8.69 13.64
N ARG A 151 4.26 -9.99 13.36
CA ARG A 151 3.40 -11.01 13.99
C ARG A 151 4.13 -11.65 15.16
#